data_AF-U5LAB0-F1
#
_entry.id   AF-U5LAB0-F1
#
_cell.length_a   1.000
_cell.length_b   1.000
_cell.length_c   1.000
_cell.angle_alpha   90.00
_cell.angle_beta   90.00
_cell.angle_gamma   90.00
#
_symmetry.space_group_name_H-M   'P 1'
#
loop_
_entity.id
_entity.type
_entity.pdbx_description
1 polymer ?
#
loop_
_entity_poly.entity_id
_entity_poly.type
_entity_poly.pdbx_seq_one_letter_code
_entity_poly.pdbx_strand_id
1 'polypeptide(L)'
;MTGHIGEPWQKYCIEENFIGIGSTRKVYRHKNYAIKVHLHPIGYKQSLMENEIFQFMKTQGLASLFAETFYADPSVAVQKYYEPVPLINLQSFEIDRDRNKASIQAGYEKALRILDAEFDSFDLKDSSNYGLNEAKQLVFIDYGMTRTLYEEEWVPLAECGVLPQIYFERCISCGIEKELRMYGEDDEDKRCLQCGKE
;
A
#
# COMPACT_ATOMS: atom_id res chain seq x y z
N MET A 1 -21.61 -14.15 8.43
CA MET A 1 -20.63 -15.22 8.64
C MET A 1 -19.26 -14.56 8.69
N THR A 2 -18.77 -14.29 9.88
CA THR A 2 -17.43 -13.74 10.13
C THR A 2 -16.43 -14.88 9.96
N GLY A 3 -15.81 -14.97 8.78
CA GLY A 3 -14.74 -15.92 8.52
C GLY A 3 -13.55 -15.59 9.41
N HIS A 4 -13.45 -16.24 10.57
CA HIS A 4 -12.20 -16.31 11.30
C HIS A 4 -11.16 -16.89 10.33
N ILE A 5 -10.14 -16.10 10.03
CA ILE A 5 -8.88 -16.64 9.52
C ILE A 5 -8.30 -17.45 10.69
N GLY A 6 -8.79 -18.68 10.85
CA GLY A 6 -8.50 -19.58 11.97
C GLY A 6 -7.15 -20.27 11.85
N GLU A 7 -6.35 -19.90 10.85
CA GLU A 7 -4.97 -20.34 10.73
C GLU A 7 -4.02 -19.20 11.12
N PRO A 8 -2.93 -19.48 11.84
CA PRO A 8 -1.97 -18.47 12.25
C PRO A 8 -1.32 -17.86 10.99
N TRP A 9 -1.76 -16.66 10.61
CA TRP A 9 -1.31 -15.94 9.41
C TRP A 9 0.21 -15.75 9.39
N GLN A 10 0.85 -15.77 10.55
CA GLN A 10 2.30 -15.68 10.74
C GLN A 10 3.05 -16.76 9.93
N LYS A 11 2.48 -17.96 9.77
CA LYS A 11 3.12 -19.05 8.99
C LYS A 11 3.26 -18.72 7.50
N TYR A 12 2.49 -17.75 7.02
CA TYR A 12 2.53 -17.27 5.63
C TYR A 12 3.45 -16.06 5.46
N CYS A 13 3.88 -15.42 6.54
CA CYS A 13 4.77 -14.27 6.53
C CYS A 13 6.25 -14.71 6.44
N ILE A 14 6.57 -15.47 5.40
CA ILE A 14 7.92 -15.96 5.07
C ILE A 14 8.53 -15.16 3.92
N GLU A 15 9.84 -15.25 3.73
CA GLU A 15 10.60 -14.47 2.74
C GLU A 15 10.09 -14.69 1.31
N GLU A 16 9.75 -15.92 0.95
CA GLU A 16 9.25 -16.29 -0.39
C GLU A 16 7.89 -15.66 -0.71
N ASN A 17 7.13 -15.31 0.32
CA ASN A 17 5.83 -14.68 0.18
C ASN A 17 5.92 -13.15 0.30
N PHE A 18 7.08 -12.58 0.63
CA PHE A 18 7.22 -11.13 0.80
C PHE A 18 7.06 -10.41 -0.54
N ILE A 19 6.19 -9.39 -0.59
CA ILE A 19 5.90 -8.65 -1.83
C ILE A 19 6.07 -7.14 -1.72
N GLY A 20 6.24 -6.59 -0.51
CA GLY A 20 6.47 -5.17 -0.34
C GLY A 20 6.39 -4.72 1.10
N ILE A 21 6.95 -3.56 1.39
CA ILE A 21 6.94 -2.95 2.70
C ILE A 21 6.81 -1.44 2.55
N GLY A 22 5.97 -0.86 3.39
CA GLY A 22 5.84 0.56 3.58
C GLY A 22 6.38 0.98 4.94
N SER A 23 6.25 2.27 5.23
CA SER A 23 6.62 2.85 6.53
C SER A 23 5.85 2.24 7.71
N THR A 24 4.60 1.83 7.47
CA THR A 24 3.67 1.39 8.53
C THR A 24 3.26 -0.08 8.43
N ARG A 25 3.49 -0.74 7.29
CA ARG A 25 2.98 -2.09 6.99
C ARG A 25 3.96 -2.92 6.17
N LYS A 26 4.01 -4.22 6.41
CA LYS A 26 4.71 -5.21 5.59
C LYS A 26 3.70 -6.13 4.91
N VAL A 27 3.88 -6.42 3.62
CA VAL A 27 2.91 -7.15 2.81
C VAL A 27 3.49 -8.49 2.34
N TYR A 28 2.70 -9.54 2.51
CA TYR A 28 3.00 -10.88 2.04
C TYR A 28 1.87 -11.41 1.16
N ARG A 29 2.19 -12.13 0.09
CA ARG A 29 1.23 -12.83 -0.76
C ARG A 29 1.03 -14.26 -0.26
N HIS A 30 -0.22 -14.65 -0.06
CA HIS A 30 -0.59 -16.06 0.07
C HIS A 30 -1.75 -16.37 -0.87
N LYS A 31 -1.49 -17.15 -1.93
CA LYS A 31 -2.47 -17.45 -2.98
C LYS A 31 -3.02 -16.14 -3.59
N ASN A 32 -4.32 -15.88 -3.38
CA ASN A 32 -5.05 -14.71 -3.88
C ASN A 32 -5.27 -13.65 -2.79
N TYR A 33 -4.47 -13.69 -1.72
CA TYR A 33 -4.57 -12.77 -0.59
C TYR A 33 -3.27 -12.02 -0.37
N ALA A 34 -3.40 -10.74 -0.02
CA ALA A 34 -2.35 -9.90 0.52
C ALA A 34 -2.55 -9.83 2.04
N ILE A 35 -1.55 -10.28 2.79
CA ILE A 35 -1.47 -10.22 4.25
C ILE A 35 -0.62 -9.01 4.60
N LYS A 36 -1.26 -7.94 5.08
CA LYS A 36 -0.64 -6.69 5.50
C LYS A 36 -0.39 -6.72 7.01
N VAL A 37 0.83 -7.03 7.43
CA VAL A 37 1.26 -7.00 8.83
C VAL A 37 1.51 -5.54 9.23
N HIS A 38 0.89 -5.08 10.31
CA HIS A 38 1.06 -3.72 10.81
C HIS A 38 2.37 -3.61 11.61
N LEU A 39 3.25 -2.71 11.18
CA LEU A 39 4.50 -2.39 11.87
C LEU A 39 4.33 -1.23 12.85
N HIS A 40 3.28 -0.43 12.66
CA HIS A 40 2.92 0.72 13.47
C HIS A 40 1.39 0.86 13.57
N PRO A 41 0.82 1.44 14.64
CA PRO A 41 -0.63 1.66 14.76
C PRO A 41 -1.29 2.40 13.58
N ILE A 42 -0.55 3.26 12.88
CA ILE A 42 -1.04 3.92 11.65
C ILE A 42 -1.39 2.89 10.58
N GLY A 43 -0.64 1.79 10.48
CA GLY A 43 -0.95 0.69 9.55
C GLY A 43 -2.33 0.08 9.83
N TYR A 44 -2.71 -0.06 11.10
CA TYR A 44 -4.05 -0.51 11.46
C TYR A 44 -5.12 0.51 11.10
N LYS A 45 -4.89 1.81 11.37
CA LYS A 45 -5.79 2.90 10.98
C LYS A 45 -6.05 2.90 9.47
N GLN A 46 -5.01 2.75 8.66
CA GLN A 46 -5.12 2.62 7.20
C GLN A 46 -5.98 1.42 6.80
N SER A 47 -5.75 0.25 7.40
CA SER A 47 -6.52 -0.97 7.08
C SER A 47 -8.00 -0.87 7.48
N LEU A 48 -8.32 -0.17 8.58
CA LEU A 48 -9.71 0.13 8.94
C LEU A 48 -10.37 1.06 7.92
N MET A 49 -9.66 2.11 7.49
CA MET A 49 -10.13 3.05 6.47
C MET A 49 -10.33 2.35 5.12
N GLU A 50 -9.43 1.44 4.71
CA GLU A 50 -9.59 0.61 3.51
C GLU A 50 -10.88 -0.24 3.56
N ASN A 51 -11.21 -0.80 4.72
CA ASN A 51 -12.44 -1.55 4.88
C ASN A 51 -13.68 -0.63 4.82
N GLU A 52 -13.65 0.51 5.51
CA GLU A 52 -14.74 1.48 5.49
C GLU A 52 -15.03 2.00 4.07
N ILE A 53 -14.00 2.46 3.37
CA ILE A 53 -14.09 2.92 1.98
C ILE A 53 -14.61 1.80 1.09
N PHE A 54 -14.12 0.56 1.25
CA PHE A 54 -14.59 -0.56 0.43
C PHE A 54 -16.09 -0.81 0.62
N GLN A 55 -16.57 -0.86 1.87
CA GLN A 55 -17.99 -1.06 2.14
C GLN A 55 -18.82 0.09 1.55
N PHE A 56 -18.38 1.33 1.69
CA PHE A 56 -19.05 2.49 1.09
C PHE A 56 -19.10 2.37 -0.43
N MET A 57 -17.97 2.15 -1.09
CA MET A 57 -17.86 2.03 -2.55
C MET A 57 -18.69 0.86 -3.09
N LYS A 58 -18.82 -0.21 -2.33
CA LYS A 58 -19.72 -1.33 -2.65
C LYS A 58 -21.18 -0.90 -2.71
N THR A 59 -21.65 -0.08 -1.76
CA THR A 59 -23.01 0.50 -1.83
C THR A 59 -23.21 1.45 -3.02
N GLN A 60 -22.13 2.06 -3.51
CA GLN A 60 -22.15 2.95 -4.68
C GLN A 60 -22.06 2.22 -6.03
N GLY A 61 -21.99 0.87 -6.02
CA GLY A 61 -21.79 0.06 -7.22
C GLY A 61 -20.38 0.14 -7.81
N LEU A 62 -19.39 0.53 -7.01
CA LEU A 62 -18.00 0.78 -7.43
C LEU A 62 -17.01 -0.27 -6.89
N ALA A 63 -17.49 -1.35 -6.26
CA ALA A 63 -16.63 -2.35 -5.59
C ALA A 63 -15.52 -2.94 -6.48
N SER A 64 -15.72 -3.07 -7.80
CA SER A 64 -14.73 -3.65 -8.71
C SER A 64 -13.46 -2.79 -8.87
N LEU A 65 -13.53 -1.51 -8.48
CA LEU A 65 -12.40 -0.60 -8.48
C LEU A 65 -11.47 -0.81 -7.28
N PHE A 66 -11.90 -1.53 -6.23
CA PHE A 66 -11.20 -1.61 -4.96
C PHE A 66 -10.90 -3.05 -4.55
N ALA A 67 -9.75 -3.26 -3.93
CA ALA A 67 -9.40 -4.53 -3.35
C ALA A 67 -10.08 -4.73 -1.99
N GLU A 68 -10.98 -5.71 -1.91
CA GLU A 68 -11.73 -6.02 -0.68
C GLU A 68 -10.82 -6.38 0.49
N THR A 69 -10.98 -5.66 1.61
CA THR A 69 -10.43 -6.03 2.90
C THR A 69 -11.38 -7.01 3.59
N PHE A 70 -10.96 -8.26 3.75
CA PHE A 70 -11.77 -9.32 4.36
C PHE A 70 -11.68 -9.31 5.89
N TYR A 71 -10.56 -8.86 6.43
CA TYR A 71 -10.26 -8.87 7.85
C TYR A 71 -9.24 -7.80 8.21
N ALA A 72 -9.38 -7.19 9.38
CA ALA A 72 -8.38 -6.32 9.97
C ALA A 72 -8.46 -6.40 11.50
N ASP A 73 -7.31 -6.50 12.14
CA ASP A 73 -7.10 -6.34 13.58
C ASP A 73 -5.84 -5.47 13.81
N PRO A 74 -5.50 -5.09 15.05
CA PRO A 74 -4.33 -4.26 15.31
C PRO A 74 -2.99 -4.79 14.76
N SER A 75 -2.85 -6.10 14.56
CA SER A 75 -1.63 -6.76 14.09
C SER A 75 -1.59 -6.99 12.58
N VAL A 76 -2.74 -7.26 11.95
CA VAL A 76 -2.79 -7.67 10.54
C VAL A 76 -4.07 -7.26 9.84
N ALA A 77 -3.99 -7.05 8.53
CA ALA A 77 -5.13 -7.03 7.63
C ALA A 77 -4.96 -8.02 6.48
N VAL A 78 -6.08 -8.57 6.00
CA VAL A 78 -6.11 -9.49 4.87
C VAL A 78 -7.01 -8.93 3.79
N GLN A 79 -6.41 -8.68 2.63
CA GLN A 79 -7.04 -8.06 1.48
C GLN A 79 -6.95 -9.01 0.27
N LYS A 80 -7.86 -8.85 -0.69
CA LYS A 80 -7.72 -9.50 -1.99
C LYS A 80 -6.42 -9.02 -2.67
N TYR A 81 -5.63 -9.97 -3.16
CA TYR A 81 -4.41 -9.68 -3.90
C TYR A 81 -4.72 -9.36 -5.37
N TYR A 82 -3.98 -8.40 -5.91
CA TYR A 82 -3.91 -8.07 -7.33
C TYR A 82 -2.44 -7.99 -7.74
N GLU A 83 -2.15 -8.33 -8.99
CA GLU A 83 -0.78 -8.28 -9.51
C GLU A 83 -0.28 -6.82 -9.54
N PRO A 84 0.93 -6.51 -9.08
CA PRO A 84 1.44 -5.13 -9.08
C PRO A 84 1.46 -4.49 -10.46
N VAL A 85 1.23 -3.18 -10.51
CA VAL A 85 1.50 -2.41 -11.74
C VAL A 85 3.01 -2.42 -12.02
N PRO A 86 3.46 -2.76 -13.25
CA PRO A 86 4.89 -2.76 -13.57
C PRO A 86 5.51 -1.37 -13.41
N LEU A 87 6.66 -1.31 -12.74
CA LEU A 87 7.45 -0.10 -12.59
C LEU A 87 8.01 0.38 -13.93
N ILE A 88 8.19 1.69 -14.07
CA ILE A 88 8.90 2.30 -15.21
C ILE A 88 10.25 2.77 -14.71
N ASN A 89 11.33 2.26 -15.31
CA ASN A 89 12.69 2.53 -14.83
C ASN A 89 12.87 2.21 -13.33
N LEU A 90 12.25 1.13 -12.85
CA LEU A 90 12.25 0.69 -11.45
C LEU A 90 11.57 1.66 -10.47
N GLN A 91 10.80 2.63 -10.97
CA GLN A 91 10.08 3.59 -10.15
C GLN A 91 8.57 3.48 -10.35
N SER A 92 7.83 3.85 -9.30
CA SER A 92 6.42 4.16 -9.44
C SER A 92 6.28 5.41 -10.32
N PHE A 93 5.08 5.59 -10.87
CA PHE A 93 4.73 6.74 -11.67
C PHE A 93 3.32 7.20 -11.34
N GLU A 94 3.02 8.46 -11.63
CA GLU A 94 1.66 8.96 -11.49
C GLU A 94 0.77 8.38 -12.59
N ILE A 95 -0.36 7.80 -12.19
CA ILE A 95 -1.40 7.31 -13.09
C ILE A 95 -2.01 8.51 -13.82
N ASP A 96 -1.90 8.50 -15.14
CA ASP A 96 -2.42 9.53 -16.03
C ASP A 96 -3.62 9.00 -16.82
N ARG A 97 -4.70 9.79 -16.86
CA ARG A 97 -5.97 9.37 -17.45
C ARG A 97 -5.88 9.01 -18.92
N ASP A 98 -5.09 9.76 -19.68
CA ASP A 98 -4.99 9.61 -21.12
C ASP A 98 -4.00 8.50 -21.48
N ARG A 99 -2.85 8.47 -20.81
CA ARG A 99 -1.82 7.44 -20.99
C ARG A 99 -2.27 6.07 -20.53
N ASN A 100 -3.05 5.99 -19.44
CA ASN A 100 -3.51 4.74 -18.84
C ASN A 100 -4.96 4.39 -19.18
N LYS A 101 -5.59 5.10 -20.14
CA LYS A 101 -7.01 4.95 -20.50
C LYS A 101 -7.46 3.50 -20.71
N ALA A 102 -6.63 2.65 -21.32
CA ALA A 102 -6.97 1.26 -21.59
C ALA A 102 -7.12 0.40 -20.32
N SER A 103 -6.46 0.79 -19.23
CA SER A 103 -6.51 0.09 -17.94
C SER A 103 -7.48 0.74 -16.96
N ILE A 104 -8.05 1.91 -17.26
CA ILE A 104 -9.01 2.59 -16.38
C ILE A 104 -10.39 1.98 -16.55
N GLN A 105 -10.98 1.54 -15.44
CA GLN A 105 -12.35 1.01 -15.43
C GLN A 105 -13.40 2.13 -15.44
N ALA A 106 -14.62 1.80 -15.84
CA ALA A 106 -15.76 2.69 -15.68
C ALA A 106 -15.97 3.07 -14.21
N GLY A 107 -16.32 4.34 -13.96
CA GLY A 107 -16.56 4.85 -12.60
C GLY A 107 -15.30 5.35 -11.87
N TYR A 108 -14.09 5.19 -12.43
CA TYR A 108 -12.84 5.66 -11.81
C TYR A 108 -12.88 7.15 -11.40
N GLU A 109 -13.29 8.05 -12.29
CA GLU A 109 -13.44 9.48 -11.98
C GLU A 109 -14.50 9.79 -10.93
N LYS A 110 -15.55 8.95 -10.85
CA LYS A 110 -16.54 9.05 -9.79
C LYS A 110 -15.92 8.63 -8.46
N ALA A 111 -15.16 7.53 -8.45
CA ALA A 111 -14.47 7.03 -7.27
C ALA A 111 -13.47 8.05 -6.72
N LEU A 112 -12.61 8.64 -7.57
CA LEU A 112 -11.65 9.67 -7.13
C LEU A 112 -12.33 10.87 -6.46
N ARG A 113 -13.43 11.37 -7.03
CA ARG A 113 -14.17 12.48 -6.43
C ARG A 113 -14.80 12.14 -5.09
N ILE A 114 -15.29 10.90 -4.92
CA ILE A 114 -15.83 10.43 -3.64
C ILE A 114 -14.71 10.29 -2.61
N LEU A 115 -13.58 9.69 -2.99
CA LEU A 115 -12.43 9.50 -2.11
C LEU A 115 -11.90 10.83 -1.58
N ASP A 116 -11.82 11.85 -2.45
CA ASP A 116 -11.41 13.20 -2.07
C ASP A 116 -12.45 13.88 -1.17
N ALA A 117 -13.73 13.89 -1.57
CA ALA A 117 -14.77 14.66 -0.88
C ALA A 117 -15.25 14.05 0.44
N GLU A 118 -15.35 12.73 0.53
CA GLU A 118 -15.98 12.04 1.67
C GLU A 118 -14.95 11.44 2.65
N PHE A 119 -13.74 11.13 2.18
CA PHE A 119 -12.75 10.37 2.95
C PHE A 119 -11.41 11.09 3.13
N ASP A 120 -11.23 12.29 2.55
CA ASP A 120 -9.96 13.02 2.58
C ASP A 120 -8.78 12.14 2.12
N SER A 121 -9.04 11.25 1.16
CA SER A 121 -8.05 10.26 0.74
C SER A 121 -6.85 10.93 0.05
N PHE A 122 -5.65 10.44 0.37
CA PHE A 122 -4.38 11.00 -0.07
C PHE A 122 -3.60 10.00 -0.93
N ASP A 123 -2.68 10.53 -1.74
CA ASP A 123 -1.74 9.75 -2.57
C ASP A 123 -2.38 8.76 -3.56
N LEU A 124 -3.61 9.04 -4.00
CA LEU A 124 -4.40 8.10 -4.79
C LEU A 124 -3.87 7.82 -6.20
N LYS A 125 -2.91 8.58 -6.71
CA LYS A 125 -2.45 8.47 -8.10
C LYS A 125 -1.12 7.78 -8.27
N ASP A 126 -0.38 7.48 -7.20
CA ASP A 126 0.83 6.71 -7.34
C ASP A 126 0.50 5.27 -7.81
N SER A 127 1.18 4.81 -8.86
CA SER A 127 1.00 3.46 -9.41
C SER A 127 1.19 2.32 -8.40
N SER A 128 1.95 2.52 -7.31
CA SER A 128 2.13 1.52 -6.24
C SER A 128 0.86 1.28 -5.44
N ASN A 129 -0.07 2.22 -5.48
CA ASN A 129 -1.37 2.13 -4.81
C ASN A 129 -2.40 1.37 -5.65
N TYR A 130 -1.97 0.83 -6.80
CA TYR A 130 -2.78 0.03 -7.71
C TYR A 130 -2.23 -1.38 -7.92
N GLY A 131 -3.17 -2.30 -8.14
CA GLY A 131 -2.90 -3.59 -8.76
C GLY A 131 -3.68 -3.75 -10.06
N LEU A 132 -3.37 -4.81 -10.79
CA LEU A 132 -4.01 -5.20 -12.04
C LEU A 132 -4.90 -6.41 -11.81
N ASN A 133 -6.15 -6.31 -12.26
CA ASN A 133 -7.03 -7.46 -12.37
C ASN A 133 -6.67 -8.35 -13.58
N GLU A 134 -7.39 -9.47 -13.74
CA GLU A 134 -7.19 -10.41 -14.85
C GLU A 134 -7.37 -9.75 -16.23
N ALA A 135 -8.23 -8.73 -16.31
CA ALA A 135 -8.46 -7.93 -17.51
C ALA A 135 -7.44 -6.79 -17.73
N LYS A 136 -6.36 -6.75 -16.93
CA LYS A 136 -5.32 -5.70 -16.96
C LYS A 136 -5.84 -4.29 -16.70
N GLN A 137 -6.89 -4.20 -15.88
CA GLN A 137 -7.45 -2.94 -15.42
C GLN A 137 -6.97 -2.63 -13.99
N LEU A 138 -6.83 -1.33 -13.72
CA LEU A 138 -6.38 -0.78 -12.44
C LEU A 138 -7.43 -1.01 -11.35
N VAL A 139 -6.96 -1.45 -10.18
CA VAL A 139 -7.73 -1.63 -8.95
C VAL A 139 -6.95 -0.97 -7.81
N PHE A 140 -7.60 -0.14 -7.01
CA PHE A 140 -7.02 0.44 -5.80
C PHE A 140 -6.72 -0.67 -4.79
N ILE A 141 -5.45 -0.80 -4.38
CA ILE A 141 -4.99 -1.78 -3.38
C ILE A 141 -4.51 -1.12 -2.08
N ASP A 142 -4.08 0.14 -2.17
CA ASP A 142 -3.76 0.96 -1.00
C ASP A 142 -4.48 2.31 -1.13
N TYR A 143 -5.51 2.49 -0.32
CA TYR A 143 -6.41 3.64 -0.38
C TYR A 143 -6.91 4.04 1.01
N GLY A 144 -6.18 3.63 2.05
CA GLY A 144 -6.54 3.90 3.45
C GLY A 144 -5.86 5.12 4.05
N MET A 145 -4.95 5.77 3.32
CA MET A 145 -4.28 6.96 3.80
C MET A 145 -5.16 8.20 3.56
N THR A 146 -5.41 8.96 4.63
CA THR A 146 -6.04 10.28 4.52
C THR A 146 -5.01 11.39 4.64
N ARG A 147 -5.31 12.58 4.12
CA ARG A 147 -4.42 13.75 4.23
C ARG A 147 -4.23 14.13 5.69
N THR A 148 -5.31 14.13 6.46
CA THR A 148 -5.27 14.37 7.91
C THR A 148 -4.34 13.38 8.62
N LEU A 149 -4.47 12.07 8.37
CA LEU A 149 -3.61 11.06 9.00
C LEU A 149 -2.14 11.20 8.56
N TYR A 150 -1.91 11.56 7.30
CA TYR A 150 -0.58 11.80 6.77
C TYR A 150 0.08 13.02 7.42
N GLU A 151 -0.58 14.17 7.40
CA GLU A 151 -0.02 15.45 7.86
C GLU A 151 0.07 15.54 9.38
N GLU A 152 -0.92 15.04 10.12
CA GLU A 152 -0.99 15.21 11.58
C GLU A 152 -0.28 14.10 12.37
N GLU A 153 -0.15 12.90 11.79
CA GLU A 153 0.48 11.76 12.49
C GLU A 153 1.70 11.21 11.76
N TRP A 154 1.59 10.93 10.46
CA TRP A 154 2.68 10.27 9.74
C TRP A 154 3.90 11.16 9.61
N VAL A 155 3.73 12.41 9.14
CA VAL A 155 4.82 13.36 8.91
C VAL A 155 5.61 13.63 10.20
N PRO A 156 4.99 14.02 11.34
CA PRO A 156 5.73 14.26 12.58
C PRO A 156 6.53 13.04 13.06
N LEU A 157 5.99 11.83 12.88
CA LEU A 157 6.68 10.59 13.26
C LEU A 157 7.81 10.22 12.30
N ALA A 158 7.68 10.54 11.02
CA ALA A 158 8.74 10.34 10.04
C ALA A 158 9.89 11.33 10.25
N GLU A 159 9.59 12.59 10.58
CA GLU A 159 10.57 13.65 10.83
C GLU A 159 11.39 13.41 12.10
N CYS A 160 10.76 12.88 13.17
CA CYS A 160 11.47 12.52 14.41
C CYS A 160 12.07 11.09 14.41
N GLY A 161 12.01 10.38 13.27
CA GLY A 161 12.65 9.08 13.10
C GLY A 161 11.97 7.89 13.77
N VAL A 162 10.69 8.01 14.12
CA VAL A 162 9.88 6.87 14.58
C VAL A 162 9.43 6.01 13.40
N LEU A 163 8.98 6.64 12.32
CA LEU A 163 8.62 5.95 11.07
C LEU A 163 9.76 6.04 10.06
N PRO A 164 10.11 4.93 9.40
CA PRO A 164 11.11 4.97 8.35
C PRO A 164 10.52 5.63 7.10
N GLN A 165 11.28 6.55 6.53
CA GLN A 165 11.11 7.02 5.17
C GLN A 165 11.83 6.04 4.24
N ILE A 166 11.17 5.63 3.16
CA ILE A 166 11.70 4.64 2.23
C ILE A 166 12.27 5.34 1.01
N TYR A 167 13.53 5.03 0.71
CA TYR A 167 14.26 5.53 -0.46
C TYR A 167 14.79 4.36 -1.27
N PHE A 168 14.97 4.54 -2.57
CA PHE A 168 15.61 3.57 -3.44
C PHE A 168 16.87 4.19 -4.03
N GLU A 169 18.02 3.54 -3.84
CA GLU A 169 19.28 4.00 -4.41
C GLU A 169 20.11 2.86 -4.98
N ARG A 170 20.81 3.15 -6.07
CA ARG A 170 21.66 2.19 -6.74
C ARG A 170 22.97 2.00 -5.97
N CYS A 171 23.22 0.77 -5.51
CA CYS A 171 24.47 0.44 -4.84
C CYS A 171 25.66 0.67 -5.78
N ILE A 172 26.62 1.50 -5.36
CA ILE A 172 27.82 1.80 -6.16
C ILE A 172 28.74 0.59 -6.37
N SER A 173 28.63 -0.45 -5.54
CA SER A 173 29.46 -1.66 -5.61
C SER A 173 28.91 -2.70 -6.57
N CYS A 174 27.62 -3.05 -6.46
CA CYS A 174 27.01 -4.09 -7.29
C CYS A 174 26.10 -3.56 -8.40
N GLY A 175 25.79 -2.26 -8.43
CA GLY A 175 24.90 -1.65 -9.42
C GLY A 175 23.43 -2.06 -9.28
N ILE A 176 23.04 -2.71 -8.17
CA ILE A 176 21.66 -3.11 -7.87
C ILE A 176 21.01 -2.00 -7.03
N GLU A 177 19.79 -1.62 -7.40
CA GLU A 177 18.99 -0.69 -6.60
C GLU A 177 18.50 -1.37 -5.32
N LYS A 178 18.73 -0.71 -4.19
CA LYS A 178 18.42 -1.21 -2.86
C LYS A 178 17.40 -0.29 -2.21
N GLU A 179 16.39 -0.88 -1.58
CA GLU A 179 15.54 -0.17 -0.64
C GLU A 179 16.37 0.22 0.60
N LEU A 180 16.32 1.49 0.92
CA LEU A 180 16.98 2.15 2.03
C LEU A 180 15.94 2.75 2.97
N ARG A 181 16.26 2.73 4.26
CA ARG A 181 15.41 3.36 5.28
C ARG A 181 16.19 4.46 5.98
N MET A 182 15.53 5.60 6.10
CA MET A 182 16.00 6.74 6.86
C MET A 182 15.02 7.00 8.00
N TYR A 183 15.55 7.32 9.18
CA TYR A 183 14.82 7.54 10.42
C TYR A 183 15.07 8.96 10.92
N GLY A 184 14.26 9.89 10.42
CA GLY A 184 14.32 11.31 10.77
C GLY A 184 14.91 12.13 9.64
N GLU A 185 14.69 13.45 9.67
CA GLU A 185 15.15 14.35 8.60
C GLU A 185 16.67 14.47 8.52
N ASP A 186 17.35 14.33 9.66
CA ASP A 186 18.81 14.43 9.77
C ASP A 186 19.51 13.06 9.70
N ASP A 187 18.80 11.97 9.41
CA ASP A 187 19.40 10.64 9.32
C ASP A 187 20.17 10.48 8.01
N GLU A 188 21.49 10.70 8.07
CA GLU A 188 22.40 10.47 6.94
C GLU A 188 22.65 8.97 6.69
N ASP A 189 22.30 8.07 7.64
CA ASP A 189 22.54 6.63 7.54
C ASP A 189 21.48 5.93 6.70
N LYS A 190 21.80 5.71 5.42
CA LYS A 190 20.99 4.89 4.53
C LYS A 190 21.23 3.40 4.78
N ARG A 191 20.27 2.69 5.37
CA ARG A 191 20.43 1.27 5.69
C ARG A 191 19.73 0.37 4.68
N CYS A 192 20.47 -0.52 4.04
CA CYS A 192 19.88 -1.50 3.12
C CYS A 192 18.96 -2.48 3.85
N LEU A 193 17.72 -2.61 3.40
CA LEU A 193 16.74 -3.54 3.99
C LEU A 193 17.23 -5.00 4.02
N GLN A 194 17.94 -5.44 2.97
CA GLN A 194 18.29 -6.84 2.80
C GLN A 194 19.52 -7.28 3.62
N CYS A 195 20.49 -6.39 3.84
CA CYS A 195 21.74 -6.76 4.52
C CYS A 195 22.14 -5.86 5.69
N GLY A 196 21.38 -4.79 5.97
CA GLY A 196 21.62 -3.88 7.10
C GLY A 196 22.93 -3.09 7.02
N LYS A 197 23.61 -3.09 5.87
CA LYS A 197 24.84 -2.32 5.63
C LYS A 197 24.50 -0.98 4.99
N GLU A 198 25.27 0.04 5.39
CA GLU A 198 25.44 1.32 4.70
C GLU A 198 25.95 1.13 3.26
#